data_AF-A0A817YPK7-F1
#
_entry.id   AF-A0A817YPK7-F1
#
_cell.length_a   1.000
_cell.length_b   1.000
_cell.length_c   1.000
_cell.angle_alpha   90.00
_cell.angle_beta   90.00
_cell.angle_gamma   90.00
#
_symmetry.space_group_name_H-M   'P 1'
#
loop_
_entity.id
_entity.type
_entity.pdbx_description
1 polymer ?
#
loop_
_entity_poly.entity_id
_entity_poly.type
_entity_poly.pdbx_seq_one_letter_code
_entity_poly.pdbx_strand_id
1 'polypeptide(L)' 'MALVYFSVYDHDAFTSDDKLAQFCLPLTMMQTGYRHIYLRANNNDETHSTLFVNIDIRNDNSVNDINDHHIDRTRL' A
#
# COMPACT_ATOMS: atom_id res chain seq x y z
N MET A 1 1.94 0.87 17.55
CA MET A 1 0.92 0.76 16.46
C MET A 1 1.50 1.43 15.22
N ALA A 2 1.20 0.92 14.03
CA ALA A 2 1.71 1.47 12.77
C ALA A 2 0.54 1.87 11.85
N LEU A 3 0.77 2.91 11.05
CA LEU A 3 -0.15 3.41 10.03
C LEU A 3 0.52 3.25 8.67
N VAL A 4 -0.27 2.92 7.66
CA VAL A 4 0.16 2.99 6.26
C VAL A 4 -0.47 4.22 5.64
N TYR A 5 0.38 5.06 5.07
CA TYR A 5 0.00 6.35 4.52
C TYR A 5 0.41 6.45 3.05
N PHE A 6 -0.58 6.59 2.18
CA PHE A 6 -0.38 6.87 0.77
C PHE A 6 -0.58 8.35 0.54
N SER A 7 0.41 9.01 -0.07
CA SER A 7 0.34 10.40 -0.47
C SER A 7 0.71 10.50 -1.94
N VAL A 8 -0.15 11.13 -2.72
CA VAL A 8 0.06 11.36 -4.15
C VAL A 8 0.44 12.81 -4.34
N TYR A 9 1.54 13.02 -5.05
CA TYR A 9 2.08 14.33 -5.36
C TYR A 9 2.16 14.51 -6.87
N ASP A 10 1.90 15.72 -7.35
CA ASP A 10 2.23 16.17 -8.68
C ASP A 10 3.66 16.70 -8.68
N HIS A 11 4.48 16.24 -9.60
CA HIS A 11 5.88 16.59 -9.63
C HIS A 11 6.09 17.90 -10.39
N ASP A 12 6.70 18.90 -9.73
CA ASP A 12 7.10 20.16 -10.37
C ASP A 12 8.62 20.25 -10.46
N ALA A 13 9.14 20.65 -11.63
CA ALA A 13 10.57 20.81 -11.88
C ALA A 13 11.16 22.11 -11.30
N PHE A 14 10.31 23.11 -11.04
CA PHE A 14 10.74 24.45 -10.65
C PHE A 14 10.22 24.88 -9.27
N THR A 15 9.19 24.21 -8.74
CA THR A 15 8.65 24.47 -7.40
C THR A 15 8.59 23.19 -6.57
N SER A 16 8.04 23.26 -5.35
CA SER A 16 7.75 22.07 -4.55
C SER A 16 6.61 21.26 -5.16
N ASP A 17 6.68 19.94 -5.04
CA ASP A 17 5.61 19.05 -5.48
C ASP A 17 4.27 19.35 -4.78
N ASP A 18 3.20 19.46 -5.56
CA ASP A 18 1.86 19.73 -5.05
C ASP A 18 1.19 18.43 -4.62
N LYS A 19 0.72 18.39 -3.38
CA LYS A 19 -0.01 17.21 -2.89
C LYS A 19 -1.39 17.16 -3.53
N LEU A 20 -1.69 16.08 -4.24
CA LEU A 20 -2.97 15.89 -4.92
C LEU A 20 -4.01 15.19 -4.03
N ALA A 21 -3.61 14.11 -3.36
CA ALA A 21 -4.54 13.28 -2.60
C ALA A 21 -3.83 12.38 -1.59
N GLN A 22 -4.61 11.80 -0.67
CA GLN A 22 -4.09 10.99 0.43
C GLN A 22 -5.02 9.83 0.83
N PHE A 23 -4.45 8.82 1.48
CA PHE A 23 -5.18 7.77 2.18
C PHE A 23 -4.37 7.26 3.37
N CYS A 24 -5.05 6.98 4.49
CA CYS A 24 -4.41 6.55 5.72
C CYS A 24 -5.23 5.45 6.39
N LEU A 25 -4.58 4.38 6.84
CA LEU A 25 -5.23 3.32 7.60
C LEU A 25 -4.25 2.64 8.58
N PRO A 26 -4.72 2.07 9.71
CA PRO A 26 -3.88 1.22 10.58
C PRO A 26 -3.35 0.00 9.84
N LEU A 27 -2.08 -0.35 9.99
CA LEU A 27 -1.48 -1.53 9.31
C LEU A 27 -2.29 -2.82 9.55
N THR A 28 -2.86 -2.98 10.75
CA THR A 28 -3.69 -4.14 11.14
C THR A 28 -5.02 -4.24 10.41
N MET A 29 -5.47 -3.17 9.75
CA MET A 29 -6.69 -3.13 8.95
C MET A 29 -6.42 -3.26 7.44
N MET A 30 -5.15 -3.38 7.04
CA MET A 30 -4.77 -3.46 5.63
C MET A 30 -5.06 -4.86 5.09
N GLN A 31 -5.63 -4.91 3.89
CA GLN A 31 -5.98 -6.18 3.24
C GLN A 31 -4.97 -6.48 2.12
N THR A 32 -4.53 -7.74 2.02
CA THR A 32 -3.53 -8.20 1.04
C THR A 32 -4.14 -8.44 -0.35
N GLY A 33 -3.28 -8.62 -1.36
CA GLY A 33 -3.63 -8.86 -2.77
C GLY A 33 -3.80 -7.57 -3.59
N TYR A 34 -4.40 -7.72 -4.79
CA TYR A 34 -4.71 -6.62 -5.70
C TYR A 34 -5.91 -5.82 -5.24
N ARG A 35 -5.74 -4.53 -4.94
CA ARG A 35 -6.75 -3.67 -4.29
C ARG A 35 -6.77 -2.27 -4.89
N HIS A 36 -7.96 -1.66 -4.86
CA HIS A 36 -8.11 -0.22 -5.06
C HIS A 36 -8.01 0.50 -3.72
N ILE A 37 -7.15 1.51 -3.66
CA ILE A 37 -7.11 2.49 -2.60
C ILE A 37 -7.88 3.72 -3.08
N TYR A 38 -8.96 4.05 -2.39
CA TYR A 38 -9.75 5.26 -2.66
C TYR A 38 -9.08 6.46 -1.98
N LEU A 39 -8.61 7.39 -2.79
CA LEU A 39 -7.91 8.57 -2.29
C LEU A 39 -8.91 9.63 -1.85
N ARG A 40 -8.52 10.43 -0.87
CA ARG A 40 -9.23 11.62 -0.40
C ARG A 40 -8.45 12.87 -0.78
N ALA A 41 -9.16 13.95 -1.03
CA ALA A 41 -8.54 15.26 -1.24
C ALA A 41 -7.82 15.74 0.03
N ASN A 42 -7.01 16.79 -0.08
CA ASN A 42 -6.26 17.34 1.06
C ASN A 42 -7.17 17.84 2.20
N ASN A 43 -8.38 18.28 1.87
CA ASN A 43 -9.43 18.67 2.82
C ASN A 43 -10.24 17.46 3.35
N ASN A 44 -9.83 16.23 3.02
CA ASN A 44 -10.46 14.96 3.38
C ASN A 44 -11.78 14.63 2.68
N ASP A 45 -12.16 15.42 1.67
CA ASP A 45 -13.34 15.16 0.85
C ASP A 45 -13.17 13.88 0.01
N GLU A 46 -14.31 13.26 -0.30
CA GLU A 46 -14.37 12.08 -1.16
C GLU A 46 -14.03 12.47 -2.61
N THR A 47 -13.24 11.61 -3.26
CA THR A 47 -12.86 11.79 -4.67
C THR A 47 -13.11 10.49 -5.44
N HIS A 48 -13.19 10.58 -6.76
CA HIS A 48 -13.25 9.39 -7.62
C HIS A 48 -11.85 8.84 -7.99
N SER A 49 -10.80 9.33 -7.34
CA SER A 49 -9.41 8.97 -7.63
C SER A 49 -9.00 7.68 -6.89
N THR A 50 -8.34 6.75 -7.58
CA THR A 50 -7.86 5.50 -6.97
C THR A 50 -6.43 5.14 -7.37
N LEU A 51 -5.73 4.44 -6.47
CA LEU A 51 -4.51 3.70 -6.79
C LEU A 51 -4.83 2.21 -6.84
N PHE A 52 -4.40 1.53 -7.91
CA PHE A 52 -4.45 0.08 -7.99
C PHE A 52 -3.10 -0.50 -7.54
N VAL A 53 -3.10 -1.25 -6.44
CA VAL A 53 -1.88 -1.74 -5.78
C VAL A 53 -1.97 -3.24 -5.51
N ASN A 54 -0.84 -3.93 -5.45
CA ASN A 54 -0.74 -5.27 -4.90
C ASN A 54 -0.06 -5.20 -3.52
N ILE A 55 -0.75 -5.67 -2.48
CA ILE A 55 -0.29 -5.59 -1.10
C ILE A 55 0.10 -6.99 -0.61
N ASP A 56 1.36 -7.15 -0.19
CA ASP A 56 1.86 -8.36 0.44
C ASP A 56 2.48 -8.01 1.80
N ILE A 57 2.01 -8.64 2.88
CA ILE A 57 2.46 -8.40 4.25
C ILE A 57 3.06 -9.69 4.76
N ARG A 58 4.39 -9.68 4.97
CA ARG A 58 5.14 -10.85 5.44
C ARG A 58 5.73 -10.57 6.82
N ASN A 59 5.61 -11.56 7.70
CA ASN A 59 6.43 -11.60 8.90
C ASN A 59 7.74 -12.29 8.51
N ASP A 60 8.85 -11.56 8.52
CA ASP A 60 10.16 -12.18 8.36
C ASP A 60 10.52 -12.93 9.65
N ASN A 61 10.14 -14.20 9.70
CA ASN A 61 10.51 -15.14 10.77
C ASN A 61 11.63 -16.06 10.27
N SER A 62 12.70 -15.49 9.68
CA SER A 62 13.85 -16.20 9.07
C SER A 62 14.70 -17.07 10.01
N VAL A 63 14.10 -17.67 11.04
CA VAL A 63 14.71 -18.68 11.93
C VAL A 63 14.12 -20.09 11.71
N ASN A 64 13.02 -20.28 10.96
CA ASN A 64 12.37 -21.60 10.85
C ASN A 64 12.45 -22.30 9.48
N ASP A 65 12.98 -21.67 8.43
CA ASP A 65 12.89 -22.19 7.05
C ASP A 65 14.01 -23.17 6.62
N ILE A 66 14.75 -23.77 7.57
CA ILE A 66 15.73 -24.83 7.23
C ILE A 66 15.03 -26.16 6.92
N ASN A 67 13.74 -26.33 7.25
CA ASN A 67 13.10 -27.65 7.24
C ASN A 67 11.95 -27.88 6.25
N ASP A 68 11.52 -26.90 5.43
CA ASP A 68 10.38 -27.13 4.53
C ASP A 68 10.73 -26.90 3.04
N HIS A 69 11.51 -27.84 2.51
CA HIS A 69 11.71 -28.01 1.08
C HIS A 69 10.62 -28.95 0.50
N HIS A 70 9.37 -28.47 0.43
CA HIS A 70 8.32 -29.14 -0.35
C HIS A 70 7.47 -28.13 -1.15
N ILE A 71 7.93 -27.92 -2.39
CA ILE A 71 7.19 -27.58 -3.61
C ILE A 71 5.75 -27.06 -3.43
N ASP A 72 5.52 -25.79 -3.79
CA ASP A 72 4.24 -25.42 -4.40
C ASP A 72 4.44 -24.58 -5.66
N ARG A 73 4.42 -25.28 -6.80
CA ARG A 73 4.44 -24.71 -8.14
C ARG A 73 3.01 -24.54 -8.63
N THR A 74 2.20 -23.64 -8.08
CA THR A 74 1.01 -23.14 -8.82
C THR A 74 0.45 -21.85 -8.22
N ARG A 75 0.90 -20.67 -8.65
CA ARG A 75 0.04 -19.47 -8.75
C ARG A 75 0.48 -18.63 -9.95
N LEU A 76 -0.44 -18.45 -10.89
CA LEU A 76 -0.37 -17.64 -12.11
C LEU A 76 -0.05 -16.18 -11.80
#